data_AF-A0A7S1CG40-F1
#
_entry.id   AF-A0A7S1CG40-F1
#
_cell.length_a   1.000
_cell.length_b   1.000
_cell.length_c   1.000
_cell.angle_alpha   90.00
_cell.angle_beta   90.00
_cell.angle_gamma   90.00
#
_symmetry.space_group_name_H-M   'P 1'
#
loop_
_entity.id
_entity.type
_entity.pdbx_description
1 polymer ?
#
loop_
_entity_poly.entity_id
_entity_poly.type
_entity_poly.pdbx_seq_one_letter_code
_entity_poly.pdbx_strand_id
1 'polypeptide(L)'
;LVFTVGFTAEMMFKIIGLGGVYEYVLVGGEFRSRSAWNRFDGVVVLATLADLALGRSIGLNLSLLRVFRVFRVVRVLRKNPDLVKLLEAVITSLASMMNLLAFMAIVIVVFAILGMQMFGAGFPLEPNGLPPRANFDTFGDSMLTLFRMLAGGGTWDIFFQALESKQGWMAPFYFTAYNVFNTYITLNFLVVIILGKFAMTDEEKARRRAERDAAMLARQQKMRKGKGSKGVSRTTQLMRVGGASTGAIPTPEPLTPEEE
;
A
#
# COMPACT_ATOMS: atom_id res chain seq x y z
N LEU A 1 -2.62 -30.50 17.73
CA LEU A 1 -1.48 -30.71 18.64
C LEU A 1 -0.18 -30.91 17.87
N VAL A 2 -0.11 -31.87 16.93
CA VAL A 2 1.09 -32.13 16.09
C VAL A 2 1.64 -30.86 15.42
N PHE A 3 0.81 -30.10 14.71
CA PHE A 3 1.22 -28.83 14.11
C PHE A 3 1.75 -27.81 15.12
N THR A 4 1.11 -27.70 16.30
CA THR A 4 1.55 -26.77 17.35
C THR A 4 2.93 -27.14 17.87
N VAL A 5 3.20 -28.43 18.11
CA VAL A 5 4.50 -28.92 18.56
C VAL A 5 5.56 -28.65 17.49
N GLY A 6 5.28 -28.97 16.23
CA GLY A 6 6.19 -28.70 15.11
C GLY A 6 6.55 -27.22 14.97
N PHE A 7 5.57 -26.32 15.06
CA PHE A 7 5.82 -24.87 14.99
C PHE A 7 6.53 -24.32 16.22
N THR A 8 6.27 -24.89 17.40
CA THR A 8 6.98 -24.50 18.62
C THR A 8 8.44 -24.90 18.52
N ALA A 9 8.72 -26.12 18.04
CA ALA A 9 10.08 -26.59 17.78
C ALA A 9 10.78 -25.72 16.72
N GLU A 10 10.12 -25.44 15.60
CA GLU A 10 10.63 -24.53 14.55
C GLU A 10 10.98 -23.14 15.11
N MET A 11 10.11 -22.57 15.96
CA MET A 11 10.35 -21.28 16.63
C MET A 11 11.58 -21.34 17.55
N MET A 12 11.71 -22.40 18.35
CA MET A 12 12.85 -22.59 19.24
C MET A 12 14.16 -22.74 18.45
N PHE A 13 14.17 -23.52 17.37
CA PHE A 13 15.33 -23.65 16.49
C PHE A 13 15.73 -22.31 15.86
N LYS A 14 14.77 -21.49 15.42
CA LYS A 14 15.06 -20.15 14.88
C LYS A 14 15.64 -19.23 15.95
N ILE A 15 15.13 -19.25 17.17
CA ILE A 15 15.62 -18.41 18.27
C ILE A 15 17.07 -18.78 18.64
N ILE A 16 17.37 -20.08 18.72
CA ILE A 16 18.71 -20.58 19.03
C ILE A 16 19.68 -20.29 17.88
N GLY A 17 19.26 -20.54 16.64
CA GLY A 17 20.11 -20.36 15.46
C GLY A 17 20.38 -18.90 15.08
N LEU A 18 19.53 -17.97 15.53
CA LEU A 18 19.69 -16.53 15.29
C LEU A 18 20.32 -15.79 16.48
N GLY A 19 20.94 -16.47 17.44
CA GLY A 19 21.68 -15.80 18.52
C GLY A 19 20.84 -15.22 19.66
N GLY A 20 19.52 -15.47 19.68
CA GLY A 20 18.65 -15.20 20.81
C GLY A 20 17.31 -14.53 20.46
N VAL A 21 16.47 -14.31 21.48
CA VAL A 21 15.15 -13.69 21.32
C VAL A 21 15.26 -12.24 20.83
N TYR A 22 16.33 -11.55 21.21
CA TYR A 22 16.56 -10.15 20.81
C TYR A 22 16.88 -10.04 19.31
N GLU A 23 17.68 -10.95 18.74
CA GLU A 23 17.93 -11.00 17.30
C GLU A 23 16.72 -11.51 16.51
N TYR A 24 15.93 -12.42 17.10
CA TYR A 24 14.67 -12.89 16.49
C TYR A 24 13.61 -11.77 16.36
N VAL A 25 13.55 -10.84 17.32
CA VAL A 25 12.50 -9.81 17.42
C VAL A 25 12.94 -8.41 16.99
N LEU A 26 14.16 -7.97 17.29
CA LEU A 26 14.56 -6.54 17.26
C LEU A 26 15.68 -6.17 16.28
N VAL A 27 16.56 -7.08 15.87
CA VAL A 27 17.68 -6.72 14.98
C VAL A 27 17.25 -6.75 13.51
N GLY A 28 16.94 -5.55 13.00
CA GLY A 28 16.49 -5.29 11.64
C GLY A 28 17.55 -4.61 10.76
N GLY A 29 18.47 -5.39 10.20
CA GLY A 29 19.21 -5.04 8.97
C GLY A 29 18.42 -5.37 7.69
N GLU A 30 19.09 -5.54 6.53
CA GLU A 30 18.53 -5.85 5.18
C GLU A 30 17.48 -7.00 5.13
N PHE A 31 17.33 -7.75 6.23
CA PHE A 31 16.37 -8.82 6.48
C PHE A 31 15.04 -8.37 7.12
N ARG A 32 14.69 -7.08 7.07
CA ARG A 32 13.49 -6.50 7.73
C ARG A 32 12.17 -7.22 7.42
N SER A 33 11.98 -7.71 6.19
CA SER A 33 10.80 -8.50 5.81
C SER A 33 10.76 -9.86 6.53
N ARG A 34 11.90 -10.57 6.62
CA ARG A 34 11.99 -11.87 7.31
C ARG A 34 11.74 -11.75 8.82
N SER A 35 12.19 -10.66 9.46
CA SER A 35 11.93 -10.39 10.88
C SER A 35 10.44 -10.10 11.18
N ALA A 36 9.73 -9.37 10.31
CA ALA A 36 8.29 -9.14 10.48
C ALA A 36 7.47 -10.45 10.43
N TRP A 37 7.81 -11.33 9.49
CA TRP A 37 7.17 -12.65 9.38
C TRP A 37 7.47 -13.57 10.56
N ASN A 38 8.67 -13.48 11.13
CA ASN A 38 9.04 -14.25 12.32
C ASN A 38 8.29 -13.74 13.56
N ARG A 39 8.17 -12.42 13.75
CA ARG A 39 7.36 -11.84 14.84
C ARG A 39 5.90 -12.29 14.77
N PHE A 40 5.30 -12.24 13.58
CA PHE A 40 3.94 -12.72 13.36
C PHE A 40 3.80 -14.22 13.67
N ASP A 41 4.76 -15.04 13.23
CA ASP A 41 4.78 -16.47 13.49
C ASP A 41 4.85 -16.77 15.00
N GLY A 42 5.74 -16.09 15.72
CA GLY A 42 5.88 -16.18 17.17
C GLY A 42 4.60 -15.81 17.92
N VAL A 43 3.92 -14.72 17.55
CA VAL A 43 2.64 -14.32 18.17
C VAL A 43 1.59 -15.43 18.03
N VAL A 44 1.48 -16.06 16.86
CA VAL A 44 0.49 -17.12 16.62
C VAL A 44 0.84 -18.42 17.38
N VAL A 45 2.13 -18.75 17.52
CA VAL A 45 2.57 -19.88 18.36
C VAL A 45 2.25 -19.61 19.83
N LEU A 46 2.60 -18.43 20.34
CA LEU A 46 2.35 -18.03 21.73
C LEU A 46 0.84 -18.00 22.05
N ALA A 47 0.02 -17.41 21.18
CA ALA A 47 -1.45 -17.40 21.34
C ALA A 47 -2.03 -18.83 21.37
N THR A 48 -1.47 -19.75 20.57
CA THR A 48 -1.88 -21.16 20.58
C THR A 48 -1.47 -21.86 21.88
N LEU A 49 -0.25 -21.61 22.38
CA LEU A 49 0.22 -22.20 23.64
C LEU A 49 -0.58 -21.67 24.83
N ALA A 50 -0.90 -20.37 24.84
CA ALA A 50 -1.76 -19.75 25.84
C ALA A 50 -3.17 -20.38 25.86
N ASP A 51 -3.78 -20.60 24.70
CA ASP A 51 -5.08 -21.29 24.58
C ASP A 51 -5.03 -22.72 25.16
N LEU A 52 -3.97 -23.47 24.87
CA LEU A 52 -3.80 -24.85 25.38
C LEU A 52 -3.54 -24.89 26.89
N ALA A 53 -2.76 -23.94 27.42
CA ALA A 53 -2.42 -23.89 28.84
C ALA A 53 -3.60 -23.40 29.70
N LEU A 54 -4.22 -22.29 29.29
CA LEU A 54 -5.33 -21.65 30.02
C LEU A 54 -6.64 -22.44 29.87
N GLY A 55 -6.89 -23.01 28.68
CA GLY A 55 -8.07 -23.84 28.43
C GLY A 55 -8.10 -25.14 29.24
N ARG A 56 -6.93 -25.63 29.70
CA ARG A 56 -6.82 -26.81 30.57
C ARG A 56 -6.81 -26.50 32.07
N SER A 57 -6.36 -25.31 32.47
CA SER A 57 -6.11 -24.98 33.88
C SER A 57 -7.24 -24.19 34.55
N ILE A 58 -7.93 -23.31 33.82
CA ILE A 58 -8.89 -22.36 34.42
C ILE A 58 -10.34 -22.61 33.93
N GLY A 59 -10.55 -23.51 32.97
CA GLY A 59 -11.88 -23.72 32.38
C GLY A 59 -12.45 -22.49 31.65
N LEU A 60 -11.64 -21.43 31.48
CA LEU A 60 -12.02 -20.24 30.72
C LEU A 60 -12.14 -20.61 29.25
N ASN A 61 -13.34 -20.42 28.69
CA ASN A 61 -13.61 -20.66 27.29
C ASN A 61 -13.08 -19.48 26.46
N LEU A 62 -11.77 -19.48 26.21
CA LEU A 62 -11.08 -18.49 25.37
C LEU A 62 -11.33 -18.75 23.88
N SER A 63 -12.61 -18.82 23.47
CA SER A 63 -13.01 -19.04 22.08
C SER A 63 -12.39 -18.02 21.12
N LEU A 64 -12.11 -16.80 21.58
CA LEU A 64 -11.39 -15.78 20.82
C LEU A 64 -9.93 -16.18 20.52
N LEU A 65 -9.24 -16.88 21.42
CA LEU A 65 -7.88 -17.35 21.15
C LEU A 65 -7.83 -18.40 20.04
N ARG A 66 -8.95 -19.11 19.82
CA ARG A 66 -9.08 -20.07 18.71
C ARG A 66 -9.09 -19.36 17.35
N VAL A 67 -9.51 -18.10 17.28
CA VAL A 67 -9.45 -17.28 16.06
C VAL A 67 -8.00 -17.08 15.58
N PHE A 68 -7.02 -17.02 16.50
CA PHE A 68 -5.62 -16.90 16.10
C PHE A 68 -5.12 -18.10 15.28
N ARG A 69 -5.82 -19.24 15.34
CA ARG A 69 -5.49 -20.40 14.52
C ARG A 69 -5.76 -20.14 13.03
N VAL A 70 -6.69 -19.25 12.68
CA VAL A 70 -6.97 -18.83 11.29
C VAL A 70 -5.74 -18.15 10.68
N PHE A 71 -4.96 -17.40 11.47
CA PHE A 71 -3.72 -16.78 10.99
C PHE A 71 -2.65 -17.78 10.54
N ARG A 72 -2.77 -19.07 10.88
CA ARG A 72 -1.89 -20.12 10.32
C ARG A 72 -2.08 -20.27 8.81
N VAL A 73 -3.25 -19.95 8.26
CA VAL A 73 -3.48 -19.94 6.81
C VAL A 73 -2.53 -18.96 6.13
N VAL A 74 -2.26 -17.80 6.75
CA VAL A 74 -1.28 -16.81 6.25
C VAL A 74 0.13 -17.42 6.14
N ARG A 75 0.49 -18.37 7.02
CA ARG A 75 1.78 -19.10 6.94
C ARG A 75 1.85 -20.06 5.75
N VAL A 76 0.71 -20.54 5.25
CA VAL A 76 0.65 -21.33 4.02
C VAL A 76 0.71 -20.39 2.81
N LEU A 77 0.00 -19.26 2.85
CA LEU A 77 0.00 -18.26 1.78
C LEU A 77 1.42 -17.71 1.50
N ARG A 78 2.24 -17.51 2.53
CA ARG A 78 3.64 -17.03 2.37
C ARG A 78 4.58 -18.00 1.65
N LYS A 79 4.21 -19.28 1.50
CA LYS A 79 5.03 -20.24 0.73
C LYS A 79 4.99 -19.93 -0.76
N ASN A 80 3.95 -19.26 -1.23
CA ASN A 80 3.78 -18.85 -2.61
C ASN A 80 4.17 -17.38 -2.76
N PRO A 81 5.28 -17.06 -3.45
CA PRO A 81 5.73 -15.67 -3.60
C PRO A 81 4.70 -14.80 -4.31
N ASP A 82 3.88 -15.38 -5.19
CA ASP A 82 2.85 -14.63 -5.92
C ASP A 82 1.67 -14.22 -5.02
N LEU A 83 1.28 -15.06 -4.06
CA LEU A 83 0.24 -14.70 -3.07
C LEU A 83 0.73 -13.61 -2.11
N VAL A 84 2.02 -13.64 -1.76
CA VAL A 84 2.64 -12.57 -0.95
C VAL A 84 2.61 -11.24 -1.69
N LYS A 85 2.98 -11.24 -2.99
CA LYS A 85 2.90 -10.02 -3.82
C LYS A 85 1.47 -9.46 -3.89
N LEU A 86 0.46 -10.34 -4.04
CA LEU A 86 -0.95 -9.90 -4.04
C LEU A 86 -1.35 -9.28 -2.69
N LEU A 87 -0.97 -9.92 -1.59
CA LEU A 87 -1.24 -9.40 -0.24
C LEU A 87 -0.55 -8.06 0.00
N GLU A 88 0.72 -7.94 -0.38
CA GLU A 88 1.48 -6.68 -0.30
C GLU A 88 0.84 -5.59 -1.15
N ALA A 89 0.39 -5.91 -2.36
CA ALA A 89 -0.32 -4.97 -3.23
C ALA A 89 -1.64 -4.50 -2.60
N VAL A 90 -2.42 -5.41 -1.99
CA VAL A 90 -3.68 -5.07 -1.29
C VAL A 90 -3.40 -4.17 -0.09
N ILE A 91 -2.45 -4.52 0.79
CA ILE A 91 -2.11 -3.74 1.97
C ILE A 91 -1.61 -2.34 1.57
N THR A 92 -0.74 -2.27 0.56
CA THR A 92 -0.20 -1.00 0.06
C THR A 92 -1.30 -0.13 -0.55
N SER A 93 -2.26 -0.73 -1.27
CA SER A 93 -3.40 -0.02 -1.85
C SER A 93 -4.38 0.48 -0.79
N LEU A 94 -4.58 -0.26 0.30
CA LEU A 94 -5.39 0.19 1.42
C LEU A 94 -4.70 1.33 2.18
N ALA A 95 -3.39 1.21 2.40
CA ALA A 95 -2.60 2.23 3.10
C ALA A 95 -2.58 3.56 2.34
N SER A 96 -2.46 3.54 1.01
CA SER A 96 -2.45 4.76 0.19
C SER A 96 -3.77 5.54 0.24
N MET A 97 -4.86 4.92 0.68
CA MET A 97 -6.19 5.53 0.75
C MET A 97 -6.72 5.65 2.19
N MET A 98 -5.86 5.42 3.19
CA MET A 98 -6.23 5.46 4.60
C MET A 98 -6.82 6.80 5.03
N ASN A 99 -6.33 7.91 4.45
CA ASN A 99 -6.88 9.25 4.71
C ASN A 99 -8.35 9.37 4.29
N LEU A 100 -8.72 8.78 3.15
CA LEU A 100 -10.11 8.79 2.69
C LEU A 100 -10.98 7.88 3.56
N LEU A 101 -10.47 6.70 3.93
CA LEU A 101 -11.17 5.78 4.85
C LEU A 101 -11.39 6.43 6.23
N ALA A 102 -10.42 7.18 6.73
CA ALA A 102 -10.55 7.91 7.99
C ALA A 102 -11.62 9.02 7.90
N PHE A 103 -11.61 9.80 6.82
CA PHE A 103 -12.65 10.80 6.56
C PHE A 103 -14.05 10.17 6.50
N MET A 104 -14.16 9.04 5.80
CA MET A 104 -15.39 8.27 5.69
C MET A 104 -15.87 7.77 7.06
N ALA A 105 -14.96 7.28 7.90
CA ALA A 105 -15.29 6.85 9.26
C ALA A 105 -15.85 8.01 10.12
N ILE A 106 -15.26 9.21 10.03
CA ILE A 106 -15.75 10.40 10.74
C ILE A 106 -17.17 10.75 10.32
N VAL A 107 -17.46 10.69 9.03
CA VAL A 107 -18.80 10.96 8.50
C VAL A 107 -19.81 9.95 9.05
N ILE A 108 -19.46 8.66 9.04
CA ILE A 108 -20.33 7.62 9.60
C ILE A 108 -20.59 7.91 11.08
N VAL A 109 -19.59 8.35 11.85
CA VAL A 109 -19.77 8.73 13.26
C VAL A 109 -20.74 9.90 13.41
N VAL A 110 -20.60 10.97 12.61
CA VAL A 110 -21.50 12.13 12.67
C VAL A 110 -22.94 11.72 12.35
N PHE A 111 -23.13 10.97 11.26
CA PHE A 111 -24.46 10.48 10.89
C PHE A 111 -25.00 9.46 11.90
N ALA A 112 -24.16 8.63 12.54
CA ALA A 112 -24.59 7.68 13.56
C ALA A 112 -25.16 8.41 14.78
N ILE A 113 -24.47 9.45 15.25
CA ILE A 113 -24.94 10.27 16.38
C ILE A 113 -26.25 10.97 16.01
N LEU A 114 -26.34 11.58 14.83
CA LEU A 114 -27.59 12.21 14.38
C LEU A 114 -28.73 11.21 14.24
N GLY A 115 -28.46 10.03 13.68
CA GLY A 115 -29.43 8.95 13.50
C GLY A 115 -29.98 8.44 14.83
N MET A 116 -29.12 8.29 15.85
CA MET A 116 -29.58 7.93 17.20
C MET A 116 -30.53 8.98 17.79
N GLN A 117 -30.21 10.27 17.65
CA GLN A 117 -31.04 11.35 18.21
C GLN A 117 -32.41 11.43 17.54
N MET A 118 -32.48 11.07 16.26
CA MET A 118 -33.70 11.18 15.46
C MET A 118 -34.55 9.91 15.49
N PHE A 119 -33.91 8.75 15.40
CA PHE A 119 -34.55 7.45 15.13
C PHE A 119 -34.29 6.40 16.21
N GLY A 120 -33.57 6.72 17.29
CA GLY A 120 -33.25 5.78 18.36
C GLY A 120 -34.49 5.23 19.06
N ALA A 121 -34.56 3.91 19.21
CA ALA A 121 -35.71 3.15 19.71
C ALA A 121 -37.02 3.46 18.97
N GLY A 122 -36.91 3.94 17.73
CA GLY A 122 -38.04 4.39 16.91
C GLY A 122 -38.47 3.40 15.84
N PHE A 123 -37.73 2.32 15.63
CA PHE A 123 -38.02 1.34 14.58
C PHE A 123 -39.06 0.31 15.05
N PRO A 124 -39.92 -0.19 14.14
CA PRO A 124 -40.89 -1.23 14.47
C PRO A 124 -40.20 -2.54 14.87
N LEU A 125 -40.72 -3.21 15.89
CA LEU A 125 -40.20 -4.49 16.35
C LEU A 125 -40.49 -5.59 15.31
N GLU A 126 -39.54 -6.52 15.17
CA GLU A 126 -39.75 -7.74 14.39
C GLU A 126 -40.80 -8.65 15.07
N PRO A 127 -41.37 -9.65 14.37
CA PRO A 127 -42.34 -10.59 14.94
C PRO A 127 -41.85 -11.39 16.17
N ASN A 128 -40.52 -11.45 16.36
CA ASN A 128 -39.86 -12.05 17.51
C ASN A 128 -39.82 -11.11 18.74
N GLY A 129 -40.36 -9.89 18.63
CA GLY A 129 -40.37 -8.86 19.68
C GLY A 129 -39.02 -8.15 19.88
N LEU A 130 -38.04 -8.38 19.01
CA LEU A 130 -36.72 -7.78 19.08
C LEU A 130 -36.61 -6.60 18.09
N PRO A 131 -35.76 -5.59 18.40
CA PRO A 131 -35.47 -4.54 17.44
C PRO A 131 -34.83 -5.12 16.18
N PRO A 132 -35.08 -4.54 14.99
CA PRO A 132 -34.43 -4.95 13.76
C PRO A 132 -32.91 -4.94 13.90
N ARG A 133 -32.21 -5.87 13.25
CA ARG A 133 -30.73 -5.92 13.31
C ARG A 133 -30.05 -4.66 12.79
N ALA A 134 -30.72 -3.91 11.93
CA ALA A 134 -30.27 -2.61 11.43
C ALA A 134 -31.17 -1.53 12.03
N ASN A 135 -30.76 -0.99 13.18
CA ASN A 135 -31.48 0.04 13.92
C ASN A 135 -30.53 1.20 14.30
N PHE A 136 -31.09 2.20 14.98
CA PHE A 136 -30.36 3.36 15.49
C PHE A 136 -30.43 3.49 17.02
N ASP A 137 -30.64 2.38 17.74
CA ASP A 137 -30.90 2.38 19.19
C ASP A 137 -29.62 2.64 19.99
N THR A 138 -28.51 2.08 19.53
CA THR A 138 -27.18 2.29 20.13
C THR A 138 -26.19 2.85 19.12
N PHE A 139 -25.08 3.40 19.62
CA PHE A 139 -24.03 3.94 18.76
C PHE A 139 -23.41 2.86 17.86
N GLY A 140 -23.17 1.67 18.41
CA GLY A 140 -22.63 0.54 17.65
C GLY A 140 -23.57 0.07 16.56
N ASP A 141 -24.86 -0.07 16.88
CA ASP A 141 -25.88 -0.50 15.92
C ASP A 141 -26.07 0.54 14.82
N SER A 142 -26.08 1.84 15.18
CA SER A 142 -26.16 2.95 14.23
C SER A 142 -24.98 2.97 13.26
N MET A 143 -23.75 2.77 13.77
CA MET A 143 -22.54 2.67 12.96
C MET A 143 -22.61 1.47 11.99
N LEU A 144 -23.07 0.31 12.45
CA LEU A 144 -23.23 -0.89 11.62
C LEU A 144 -24.33 -0.74 10.58
N THR A 145 -25.45 -0.13 10.92
CA THR A 145 -26.56 0.19 10.03
C THR A 145 -26.09 1.11 8.90
N LEU A 146 -25.39 2.20 9.23
CA LEU A 146 -24.83 3.11 8.24
C LEU A 146 -23.73 2.43 7.41
N PHE A 147 -22.85 1.62 8.01
CA PHE A 147 -21.86 0.85 7.26
C PHE A 147 -22.52 -0.15 6.28
N ARG A 148 -23.64 -0.76 6.64
CA ARG A 148 -24.42 -1.62 5.74
C ARG A 148 -24.97 -0.82 4.56
N MET A 149 -25.51 0.36 4.82
CA MET A 149 -25.99 1.28 3.77
C MET A 149 -24.86 1.76 2.86
N LEU A 150 -23.68 2.02 3.43
CA LEU A 150 -22.45 2.35 2.71
C LEU A 150 -22.11 1.29 1.66
N ALA A 151 -22.17 0.02 2.07
CA ALA A 151 -21.94 -1.13 1.21
C ALA A 151 -23.07 -1.39 0.19
N GLY A 152 -24.13 -0.55 0.18
CA GLY A 152 -25.26 -0.65 -0.73
C GLY A 152 -26.37 -1.61 -0.28
N GLY A 153 -26.37 -2.05 0.99
CA GLY A 153 -27.31 -3.05 1.50
C GLY A 153 -28.49 -2.45 2.27
N GLY A 154 -29.73 -2.84 1.91
CA GLY A 154 -30.92 -2.65 2.75
C GLY A 154 -31.33 -1.20 3.02
N THR A 155 -30.81 -0.23 2.26
CA THR A 155 -31.06 1.20 2.44
C THR A 155 -32.54 1.57 2.44
N TRP A 156 -33.31 0.98 1.52
CA TRP A 156 -34.75 1.26 1.41
C TRP A 156 -35.53 0.68 2.58
N ASP A 157 -35.19 -0.52 3.04
CA ASP A 157 -35.86 -1.16 4.19
C ASP A 157 -35.65 -0.33 5.47
N ILE A 158 -34.40 0.13 5.69
CA ILE A 158 -34.03 0.98 6.83
C ILE A 158 -34.74 2.33 6.74
N PHE A 159 -34.84 2.90 5.54
CA PHE A 159 -35.54 4.16 5.30
C PHE A 159 -37.04 4.05 5.62
N PHE A 160 -37.72 3.00 5.14
CA PHE A 160 -39.13 2.79 5.44
C PHE A 160 -39.39 2.55 6.93
N GLN A 161 -38.53 1.77 7.59
CA GLN A 161 -38.59 1.61 9.05
C GLN A 161 -38.41 2.94 9.80
N ALA A 162 -37.56 3.83 9.29
CA ALA A 162 -37.38 5.15 9.88
C ALA A 162 -38.58 6.10 9.64
N LEU A 163 -39.34 5.94 8.56
CA LEU A 163 -40.57 6.72 8.34
C LEU A 163 -41.65 6.43 9.39
N GLU A 164 -41.65 5.22 9.95
CA GLU A 164 -42.57 4.82 11.03
C GLU A 164 -42.15 5.32 12.41
N SER A 165 -40.96 5.92 12.53
CA SER A 165 -40.47 6.49 13.79
C SER A 165 -41.16 7.82 14.13
N LYS A 166 -41.00 8.25 15.40
CA LYS A 166 -41.54 9.53 15.89
C LYS A 166 -41.11 10.74 15.07
N GLN A 167 -39.90 10.71 14.50
CA GLN A 167 -39.36 11.77 13.64
C GLN A 167 -39.29 11.35 12.17
N GLY A 168 -40.19 10.47 11.73
CA GLY A 168 -40.19 9.93 10.36
C GLY A 168 -40.23 10.98 9.25
N TRP A 169 -40.81 12.15 9.50
CA TRP A 169 -40.81 13.27 8.55
C TRP A 169 -39.39 13.78 8.19
N MET A 170 -38.40 13.60 9.07
CA MET A 170 -37.01 13.96 8.81
C MET A 170 -36.22 12.87 8.08
N ALA A 171 -36.75 11.64 8.01
CA ALA A 171 -36.08 10.50 7.38
C ALA A 171 -35.70 10.76 5.92
N PRO A 172 -36.57 11.33 5.04
CA PRO A 172 -36.19 11.60 3.66
C PRO A 172 -34.96 12.49 3.54
N PHE A 173 -34.84 13.51 4.37
CA PHE A 173 -33.69 14.43 4.37
C PHE A 173 -32.43 13.76 4.87
N TYR A 174 -32.51 13.05 6.01
CA TYR A 174 -31.37 12.36 6.60
C TYR A 174 -30.81 11.29 5.66
N PHE A 175 -31.66 10.38 5.18
CA PHE A 175 -31.22 9.24 4.36
C PHE A 175 -30.81 9.68 2.96
N THR A 176 -31.45 10.68 2.37
CA THR A 176 -31.01 11.24 1.08
C THR A 176 -29.66 11.92 1.23
N ALA A 177 -29.46 12.76 2.24
CA ALA A 177 -28.19 13.42 2.49
C ALA A 177 -27.07 12.39 2.70
N TYR A 178 -27.31 11.36 3.51
CA TYR A 178 -26.36 10.28 3.72
C TYR A 178 -26.03 9.53 2.42
N ASN A 179 -27.04 9.17 1.62
CA ASN A 179 -26.83 8.45 0.35
C ASN A 179 -26.09 9.27 -0.70
N VAL A 180 -26.41 10.56 -0.83
CA VAL A 180 -25.70 11.47 -1.75
C VAL A 180 -24.24 11.58 -1.31
N PHE A 181 -24.00 11.78 -0.02
CA PHE A 181 -22.67 11.91 0.52
C PHE A 181 -21.85 10.61 0.38
N ASN A 182 -22.47 9.46 0.68
CA ASN A 182 -21.88 8.13 0.48
C ASN A 182 -21.50 7.91 -1.00
N THR A 183 -22.42 8.19 -1.92
CA THR A 183 -22.20 8.04 -3.36
C THR A 183 -21.06 8.93 -3.82
N TYR A 184 -21.04 10.19 -3.39
CA TYR A 184 -19.97 11.13 -3.73
C TYR A 184 -18.60 10.66 -3.23
N ILE A 185 -18.49 10.22 -1.97
CA ILE A 185 -17.22 9.68 -1.44
C ILE A 185 -16.81 8.42 -2.20
N THR A 186 -17.74 7.50 -2.45
CA THR A 186 -17.43 6.24 -3.13
C THR A 186 -16.95 6.48 -4.56
N LEU A 187 -17.55 7.42 -5.28
CA LEU A 187 -17.09 7.84 -6.60
C LEU A 187 -15.71 8.50 -6.53
N ASN A 188 -15.47 9.40 -5.57
CA ASN A 188 -14.15 9.99 -5.37
C ASN A 188 -13.08 8.96 -5.02
N PHE A 189 -13.42 7.95 -4.21
CA PHE A 189 -12.54 6.83 -3.93
C PHE A 189 -12.17 6.06 -5.19
N LEU A 190 -13.16 5.76 -6.04
CA LEU A 190 -12.93 5.09 -7.32
C LEU A 190 -11.99 5.91 -8.22
N VAL A 191 -12.21 7.23 -8.30
CA VAL A 191 -11.33 8.14 -9.05
C VAL A 191 -9.91 8.12 -8.50
N VAL A 192 -9.74 8.16 -7.17
CA VAL A 192 -8.40 8.10 -6.54
C VAL A 192 -7.72 6.76 -6.83
N ILE A 193 -8.43 5.63 -6.79
CA ILE A 193 -7.87 4.32 -7.16
C ILE A 193 -7.42 4.31 -8.61
N ILE A 194 -8.28 4.77 -9.52
CA ILE A 194 -8.00 4.75 -10.96
C ILE A 194 -6.84 5.68 -11.29
N LEU A 195 -6.85 6.91 -10.76
CA LEU A 195 -5.77 7.88 -10.95
C LEU A 195 -4.47 7.38 -10.34
N GLY A 196 -4.51 6.75 -9.16
CA GLY A 196 -3.34 6.12 -8.54
C GLY A 196 -2.72 5.05 -9.44
N LYS A 197 -3.55 4.22 -10.10
CA LYS A 197 -3.06 3.20 -11.05
C LYS A 197 -2.45 3.83 -12.31
N PHE A 198 -3.09 4.86 -12.88
CA PHE A 198 -2.56 5.51 -14.07
C PHE A 198 -1.29 6.32 -13.78
N ALA A 199 -1.28 7.11 -12.71
CA ALA A 199 -0.13 7.91 -12.30
C ALA A 199 1.11 7.04 -12.03
N MET A 200 0.96 5.91 -11.33
CA MET A 200 2.09 4.99 -11.10
C MET A 200 2.66 4.43 -12.40
N THR A 201 1.80 4.06 -13.36
CA THR A 201 2.28 3.56 -14.65
C THR A 201 2.99 4.64 -15.48
N ASP A 202 2.60 5.91 -15.35
CA ASP A 202 3.18 7.00 -16.11
C ASP A 202 4.48 7.51 -15.48
N GLU A 203 4.57 7.57 -14.15
CA GLU A 203 5.83 7.85 -13.44
C GLU A 203 6.88 6.76 -13.68
N GLU A 204 6.49 5.47 -13.62
CA GLU A 204 7.41 4.37 -13.95
C GLU A 204 7.89 4.45 -15.39
N LYS A 205 7.01 4.75 -16.35
CA LYS A 205 7.38 4.96 -17.76
C LYS A 205 8.29 6.17 -17.91
N ALA A 206 8.02 7.27 -17.21
CA ALA A 206 8.82 8.49 -17.26
C ALA A 206 10.23 8.25 -16.71
N ARG A 207 10.36 7.56 -15.57
CA ARG A 207 11.66 7.14 -15.02
C ARG A 207 12.44 6.26 -15.99
N ARG A 208 11.79 5.23 -16.56
CA ARG A 208 12.45 4.33 -17.53
C ARG A 208 12.89 5.06 -18.80
N ARG A 209 12.17 6.10 -19.24
CA ARG A 209 12.58 6.96 -20.36
C ARG A 209 13.79 7.81 -20.00
N ALA A 210 13.75 8.49 -18.85
CA ALA A 210 14.87 9.31 -18.37
C ALA A 210 16.17 8.50 -18.17
N GLU A 211 16.08 7.27 -17.65
CA GLU A 211 17.21 6.36 -17.51
C GLU A 211 17.80 5.94 -18.87
N ARG A 212 16.95 5.67 -19.87
CA ARG A 212 17.38 5.35 -21.25
C ARG A 212 18.09 6.53 -21.89
N ASP A 213 17.58 7.74 -21.72
CA ASP A 213 18.17 8.95 -22.28
C ASP A 213 19.51 9.27 -21.62
N ALA A 214 19.60 9.15 -20.29
CA ALA A 214 20.86 9.30 -19.55
C ALA A 214 21.91 8.26 -19.98
N ALA A 215 21.50 6.99 -20.18
CA ALA A 215 22.40 5.94 -20.65
C ALA A 215 22.90 6.18 -22.09
N MET A 216 22.05 6.73 -22.98
CA MET A 216 22.45 7.13 -24.33
C MET A 216 23.46 8.28 -24.31
N LEU A 217 23.23 9.31 -23.50
CA LEU A 217 24.16 10.43 -23.35
C LEU A 217 25.52 9.98 -22.79
N ALA A 218 25.52 9.10 -21.79
CA ALA A 218 26.74 8.51 -21.24
C ALA A 218 27.51 7.67 -22.29
N ARG A 219 26.81 6.92 -23.15
CA ARG A 219 27.43 6.21 -24.28
C ARG A 219 28.04 7.18 -25.30
N GLN A 220 27.35 8.25 -25.66
CA GLN A 220 27.88 9.26 -26.60
C GLN A 220 29.13 9.96 -26.03
N GLN A 221 29.14 10.29 -24.74
CA GLN A 221 30.32 10.90 -24.11
C GLN A 221 31.53 9.96 -24.08
N LYS A 222 31.33 8.67 -23.79
CA LYS A 222 32.41 7.66 -23.88
C LYS A 222 32.96 7.54 -25.30
N MET A 223 32.09 7.54 -26.32
CA MET A 223 32.50 7.51 -27.72
C MET A 223 33.26 8.78 -28.16
N ARG A 224 32.88 9.96 -27.67
CA ARG A 224 33.61 11.23 -27.91
C ARG A 224 35.00 11.20 -27.28
N LYS A 225 35.14 10.74 -26.03
CA LYS A 225 36.45 10.62 -25.35
C LYS A 225 37.36 9.58 -26.03
N GLY A 226 36.81 8.46 -26.48
CA GLY A 226 37.56 7.42 -27.21
C GLY A 226 38.09 7.86 -28.58
N LYS A 227 37.36 8.73 -29.30
CA LYS A 227 37.84 9.31 -30.57
C LYS A 227 38.88 10.43 -30.36
N GLY A 228 38.74 11.24 -29.31
CA GLY A 228 39.71 12.30 -28.98
C GLY A 228 41.11 11.77 -28.67
N SER A 229 41.21 10.64 -27.94
CA SER A 229 42.50 10.02 -27.62
C SER A 229 43.20 9.41 -28.85
N LYS A 230 42.46 8.82 -29.79
CA LYS A 230 43.04 8.28 -31.05
C LYS A 230 43.43 9.37 -32.06
N GLY A 231 42.73 10.50 -32.08
CA GLY A 231 43.06 11.64 -32.94
C GLY A 231 44.36 12.34 -32.52
N VAL A 232 44.51 12.61 -31.22
CA VAL A 232 45.72 13.26 -30.67
C VAL A 232 46.97 12.41 -30.90
N SER A 233 46.89 11.08 -30.72
CA SER A 233 48.05 10.20 -30.93
C SER A 233 48.55 10.16 -32.38
N ARG A 234 47.66 10.34 -33.37
CA ARG A 234 48.05 10.39 -34.80
C ARG A 234 48.66 11.74 -35.19
N THR A 235 48.11 12.84 -34.69
CA THR A 235 48.60 14.19 -35.00
C THR A 235 49.96 14.48 -34.36
N THR A 236 50.19 14.00 -33.13
CA THR A 236 51.51 14.12 -32.47
C THR A 236 52.58 13.26 -33.16
N GLN A 237 52.20 12.12 -33.75
CA GLN A 237 53.14 11.27 -34.48
C GLN A 237 53.49 11.83 -35.87
N LEU A 238 52.56 12.53 -36.54
CA LEU A 238 52.80 13.23 -37.80
C LEU A 238 53.67 14.50 -37.64
N MET A 239 53.49 15.27 -36.56
CA MET A 239 54.32 16.45 -36.29
C MET A 239 55.79 16.12 -35.96
N ARG A 240 56.08 14.89 -35.50
CA ARG A 240 57.44 14.47 -35.16
C ARG A 240 58.27 14.04 -36.38
N VAL A 241 57.64 13.82 -37.54
CA VAL A 241 58.32 13.33 -38.76
C VAL A 241 58.63 14.45 -39.77
N GLY A 242 58.00 15.62 -39.67
CA GLY A 242 58.11 16.69 -40.67
C GLY A 242 59.08 17.84 -40.37
N GLY A 243 59.89 17.78 -39.30
CA GLY A 243 60.66 18.93 -38.81
C GLY A 243 62.18 18.75 -38.87
N ALA A 244 62.77 18.66 -40.06
CA ALA A 244 64.22 18.83 -40.24
C ALA A 244 64.56 19.28 -41.68
N SER A 245 65.01 20.54 -41.81
CA SER A 245 65.87 21.16 -42.84
C SER A 245 65.30 22.54 -43.27
N THR A 246 65.82 23.65 -42.74
CA THR A 246 66.74 24.60 -43.43
C THR A 246 66.18 25.12 -44.77
N GLY A 247 66.05 26.41 -45.05
CA GLY A 247 66.48 27.65 -44.42
C GLY A 247 66.14 28.84 -45.34
N ALA A 248 66.61 30.02 -44.93
CA ALA A 248 66.74 31.27 -45.68
C ALA A 248 65.46 32.03 -46.13
N ILE A 249 65.31 33.24 -45.57
CA ILE A 249 64.46 34.33 -46.05
C ILE A 249 65.29 35.16 -47.06
N PRO A 250 64.69 35.67 -48.14
CA PRO A 250 64.87 37.09 -48.44
C PRO A 250 63.54 37.81 -48.71
N THR A 251 63.55 39.10 -48.38
CA THR A 251 62.45 40.08 -48.42
C THR A 251 62.34 40.74 -49.83
N PRO A 252 61.49 41.76 -50.07
CA PRO A 252 60.38 41.65 -51.03
C PRO A 252 60.55 42.61 -52.24
N GLU A 253 59.73 42.47 -53.29
CA GLU A 253 59.55 43.56 -54.26
C GLU A 253 58.12 43.55 -54.87
N PRO A 254 57.51 44.72 -55.16
CA PRO A 254 56.05 44.84 -55.28
C PRO A 254 55.54 45.09 -56.72
N LEU A 255 54.25 44.76 -56.91
CA LEU A 255 53.28 45.22 -57.95
C LEU A 255 53.63 44.82 -59.41
N THR A 256 52.70 44.27 -60.19
CA THR A 256 51.62 45.01 -60.86
C THR A 256 50.37 44.15 -61.20
N PRO A 257 49.24 44.79 -61.54
CA PRO A 257 47.96 44.15 -61.87
C PRO A 257 47.70 44.06 -63.39
N GLU A 258 47.20 42.93 -63.89
CA GLU A 258 46.52 42.78 -65.20
C GLU A 258 45.49 41.64 -65.02
N GLU A 259 44.18 41.91 -65.05
CA GLU A 259 43.31 42.03 -66.24
C GLU A 259 43.21 40.72 -67.05
N GLU A 260 42.19 39.91 -66.76
CA GLU A 260 40.97 39.71 -67.56
C GLU A 260 39.93 38.86 -66.80
#